data_AF-A0A2U3KM87-F1
#
_entry.id   AF-A0A2U3KM87-F1
#
_cell.length_a   1.000
_cell.length_b   1.000
_cell.length_c   1.000
_cell.angle_alpha   90.00
_cell.angle_beta   90.00
_cell.angle_gamma   90.00
#
_symmetry.space_group_name_H-M   'P 1'
#
loop_
_entity.id
_entity.type
_entity.pdbx_description
1 polymer ?
#
loop_
_entity_poly.entity_id
_entity_poly.type
_entity_poly.pdbx_seq_one_letter_code
_entity_poly.pdbx_strand_id
1 'polypeptide(L)'
;MNEFMDNLAIVAELLERKDADYGYSYDETRREFGPVAFLLRLNDKFVRLKTLTSNEAQVNDESIEDTISDIIGYCTLELRYRKNMNTEWL
;
A
#
# COMPACT_ATOMS: atom_id res chain seq x y z
N MET A 1 1.63 17.04 -16.66
CA MET A 1 1.87 16.39 -15.35
C MET A 1 3.37 16.39 -15.11
N ASN A 2 3.88 16.46 -13.87
CA ASN A 2 5.31 16.29 -13.60
C ASN A 2 5.60 14.85 -13.14
N GLU A 3 6.87 14.44 -13.14
CA GLU A 3 7.30 13.05 -12.87
C GLU A 3 6.79 12.48 -11.53
N PHE A 4 6.56 13.32 -10.52
CA PHE A 4 6.01 12.89 -9.23
C PHE A 4 4.56 12.47 -9.35
N MET A 5 3.78 13.29 -10.06
CA MET A 5 2.35 13.05 -10.25
C MET A 5 2.08 11.83 -11.14
N ASP A 6 2.97 11.52 -12.09
CA ASP A 6 2.85 10.31 -12.92
C ASP A 6 2.96 9.05 -12.06
N ASN A 7 3.95 8.99 -11.16
CA ASN A 7 4.11 7.87 -10.22
C ASN A 7 2.93 7.76 -9.24
N LEU A 8 2.44 8.89 -8.72
CA LEU A 8 1.30 8.88 -7.79
C LEU A 8 -0.02 8.51 -8.48
N ALA A 9 -0.21 8.87 -9.74
CA ALA A 9 -1.38 8.48 -10.52
C ALA A 9 -1.46 6.96 -10.69
N ILE A 10 -0.34 6.30 -10.99
CA ILE A 10 -0.27 4.83 -11.08
C ILE A 10 -0.70 4.18 -9.76
N VAL A 11 -0.21 4.70 -8.62
CA VAL A 11 -0.60 4.18 -7.30
C VAL A 11 -2.09 4.40 -7.03
N ALA A 12 -2.62 5.58 -7.37
CA ALA A 12 -4.04 5.88 -7.20
C ALA A 12 -4.92 4.90 -8.00
N GLU A 13 -4.60 4.67 -9.28
CA GLU A 13 -5.32 3.72 -10.14
C GLU A 13 -5.25 2.28 -9.59
N LEU A 14 -4.09 1.86 -9.06
CA LEU A 14 -3.94 0.56 -8.41
C LEU A 14 -4.83 0.42 -7.16
N LEU A 15 -4.92 1.46 -6.34
CA LEU A 15 -5.77 1.47 -5.15
C LEU A 15 -7.26 1.44 -5.51
N GLU A 16 -7.69 2.24 -6.49
CA GLU A 16 -9.08 2.27 -6.96
C GLU A 16 -9.52 0.91 -7.49
N ARG A 17 -8.67 0.25 -8.28
CA ARG A 17 -8.91 -1.13 -8.73
C ARG A 17 -9.03 -2.11 -7.56
N LYS A 18 -8.09 -2.06 -6.60
CA LYS A 18 -8.11 -2.96 -5.44
C LYS A 18 -9.34 -2.73 -4.55
N ASP A 19 -9.78 -1.49 -4.39
CA ASP A 19 -11.01 -1.17 -3.66
C ASP A 19 -12.25 -1.72 -4.37
N ALA A 20 -12.30 -1.67 -5.70
CA ALA A 20 -13.37 -2.26 -6.50
C ALA A 20 -13.39 -3.80 -6.44
N ASP A 21 -12.22 -4.44 -6.43
CA ASP A 21 -12.07 -5.90 -6.46
C ASP A 21 -12.27 -6.55 -5.07
N TYR A 22 -11.84 -5.87 -3.99
CA TYR A 22 -11.75 -6.47 -2.65
C TYR A 22 -12.54 -5.74 -1.56
N GLY A 23 -13.29 -4.68 -1.90
CA GLY A 23 -14.22 -3.99 -1.00
C GLY A 23 -13.63 -3.65 0.38
N TYR A 24 -12.94 -2.51 0.52
CA TYR A 24 -12.42 -2.00 1.81
C TYR A 24 -11.69 -3.03 2.73
N SER A 25 -11.14 -4.13 2.20
CA SER A 25 -10.53 -5.20 3.01
C SER A 25 -9.41 -4.70 3.93
N TYR A 26 -8.71 -3.63 3.53
CA TYR A 26 -7.74 -2.96 4.38
C TYR A 26 -8.38 -2.35 5.63
N ASP A 27 -9.45 -1.57 5.47
CA ASP A 27 -10.14 -0.87 6.57
C ASP A 27 -10.73 -1.88 7.56
N GLU A 28 -11.25 -3.00 7.07
CA GLU A 28 -11.74 -4.11 7.90
C GLU A 28 -10.61 -4.74 8.72
N THR A 29 -9.52 -5.15 8.06
CA THR A 29 -8.33 -5.70 8.73
C THR A 29 -7.79 -4.71 9.77
N ARG A 30 -7.76 -3.42 9.41
CA ARG A 30 -7.26 -2.35 10.26
C ARG A 30 -8.15 -2.07 11.48
N ARG A 31 -9.46 -2.27 11.35
CA ARG A 31 -10.44 -2.20 12.44
C ARG A 31 -10.33 -3.40 13.38
N GLU A 32 -10.13 -4.59 12.83
CA GLU A 32 -10.03 -5.83 13.61
C GLU A 32 -8.73 -5.92 14.41
N PHE A 33 -7.58 -5.68 13.76
CA PHE A 33 -6.27 -5.89 14.38
C PHE A 33 -5.62 -4.59 14.88
N GLY A 34 -6.21 -3.43 14.61
CA GLY A 34 -5.66 -2.15 15.03
C GLY A 34 -4.38 -1.75 14.28
N PRO A 35 -3.58 -0.80 14.83
CA PRO A 35 -2.41 -0.23 14.14
C PRO A 35 -1.34 -1.24 13.73
N VAL A 36 -1.29 -2.41 14.38
CA VAL A 36 -0.31 -3.46 14.04
C VAL A 36 -0.54 -4.03 12.64
N ALA A 37 -1.78 -4.02 12.13
CA ALA A 37 -2.09 -4.46 10.76
C ALA A 37 -1.33 -3.62 9.73
N PHE A 38 -1.30 -2.30 9.91
CA PHE A 38 -0.54 -1.40 9.05
C PHE A 38 0.96 -1.69 9.11
N LEU A 39 1.52 -1.81 10.32
CA LEU A 39 2.95 -2.05 10.52
C LEU A 39 3.38 -3.39 9.89
N LEU A 40 2.58 -4.45 10.06
CA LEU A 40 2.86 -5.76 9.49
C LEU A 40 2.87 -5.71 7.96
N ARG A 41 1.82 -5.14 7.36
CA ARG A 41 1.71 -5.04 5.89
C ARG A 41 2.84 -4.21 5.28
N LEU A 42 3.23 -3.12 5.95
CA LEU A 42 4.36 -2.29 5.53
C LEU A 42 5.68 -3.05 5.65
N ASN A 43 5.88 -3.78 6.75
CA ASN A 43 7.06 -4.61 6.95
C ASN A 43 7.19 -5.72 5.90
N ASP A 44 6.09 -6.40 5.54
CA ASP A 44 6.10 -7.42 4.49
C ASP A 44 6.64 -6.87 3.17
N LYS A 45 6.21 -5.66 2.79
CA LYS A 45 6.68 -4.98 1.58
C LYS A 45 8.13 -4.52 1.70
N PHE A 46 8.53 -4.02 2.86
CA PHE A 46 9.92 -3.64 3.11
C PHE A 46 10.88 -4.84 3.03
N VAL A 47 10.51 -5.99 3.62
CA VAL A 47 11.30 -7.23 3.54
C VAL A 47 11.39 -7.73 2.11
N ARG A 48 10.30 -7.63 1.33
CA ARG A 48 10.33 -7.94 -0.11
C ARG A 48 11.30 -7.04 -0.85
N LEU A 49 11.21 -5.72 -0.64
CA LEU A 49 12.09 -4.75 -1.28
C LEU A 49 13.57 -5.04 -0.97
N LYS A 50 13.88 -5.36 0.29
CA LYS A 50 15.23 -5.77 0.71
C LYS A 50 15.71 -7.01 -0.02
N THR A 51 14.84 -8.00 -0.22
CA THR A 51 15.16 -9.23 -0.94
C THR A 51 15.44 -8.94 -2.42
N LEU A 52 14.61 -8.12 -3.06
CA LEU A 52 14.75 -7.76 -4.48
C LEU A 52 16.00 -6.89 -4.74
N THR A 53 16.41 -6.07 -3.78
CA THR A 53 17.61 -5.22 -3.93
C THR A 53 18.91 -5.93 -3.60
N SER A 54 18.86 -7.03 -2.85
CA SER A 54 20.06 -7.77 -2.40
C SER A 54 20.40 -8.97 -3.29
N ASN A 55 19.45 -9.50 -4.05
CA ASN A 55 19.66 -10.65 -4.94
C ASN A 55 19.54 -10.18 -6.40
N GLU A 56 20.55 -10.46 -7.24
CA GLU A 56 20.40 -10.37 -8.70
C GLU A 56 19.33 -11.38 -9.13
N ALA A 57 18.10 -10.88 -9.30
CA ALA A 57 16.83 -11.56 -9.56
C ALA A 57 16.91 -13.02 -10.06
N GLN A 58 16.64 -13.97 -9.16
CA GLN A 58 16.02 -15.25 -9.52
C GLN A 58 14.51 -15.13 -9.24
N VAL A 59 13.73 -15.12 -10.33
CA VAL A 59 12.26 -15.21 -10.44
C VAL A 59 11.47 -13.88 -10.49
N ASN A 60 10.71 -13.75 -11.58
CA ASN A 60 10.11 -12.56 -12.23
C ASN A 60 8.58 -12.47 -12.03
N ASP A 61 8.07 -12.21 -10.82
CA ASP A 61 6.63 -11.97 -10.68
C ASP A 61 6.24 -10.57 -10.16
N GLU A 62 7.10 -9.89 -9.39
CA GLU A 62 6.91 -8.45 -9.10
C GLU A 62 8.24 -7.71 -9.12
N SER A 63 8.20 -6.48 -9.65
CA SER A 63 9.36 -5.61 -9.75
C SER A 63 9.65 -4.84 -8.46
N ILE A 64 10.82 -4.19 -8.42
CA ILE A 64 11.18 -3.24 -7.35
C ILE A 64 10.18 -2.08 -7.35
N GLU A 65 9.82 -1.60 -8.54
CA GLU A 65 8.89 -0.49 -8.77
C GLU A 65 7.48 -0.84 -8.27
N ASP A 66 7.00 -2.07 -8.52
CA ASP A 66 5.71 -2.54 -7.99
C ASP A 66 5.73 -2.58 -6.46
N THR A 67 6.83 -3.07 -5.87
CA THR A 67 6.97 -3.14 -4.41
C THR A 67 7.01 -1.75 -3.77
N ILE A 68 7.68 -0.79 -4.39
CA ILE A 68 7.69 0.62 -3.96
C ILE A 68 6.27 1.21 -4.07
N SER A 69 5.57 0.92 -5.17
CA SER A 69 4.20 1.39 -5.40
C SER A 69 3.24 0.84 -4.35
N ASP A 70 3.38 -0.43 -3.96
CA ASP A 70 2.61 -1.04 -2.86
C ASP A 70 2.90 -0.38 -1.51
N ILE A 71 4.15 0.00 -1.22
CA ILE A 71 4.50 0.74 0.01
C ILE A 71 3.78 2.09 0.04
N ILE A 72 3.81 2.85 -1.07
CA ILE A 72 3.08 4.11 -1.20
C ILE A 72 1.58 3.87 -1.04
N GLY A 73 1.06 2.80 -1.64
CA GLY A 73 -0.33 2.37 -1.53
C GLY A 73 -0.78 2.13 -0.09
N TYR A 74 -0.06 1.29 0.68
CA TYR A 74 -0.39 1.01 2.08
C TYR A 74 -0.30 2.25 2.97
N CYS A 75 0.68 3.14 2.74
CA CYS A 75 0.76 4.42 3.43
C CYS A 75 -0.46 5.30 3.13
N THR A 76 -0.91 5.33 1.87
CA THR A 76 -2.08 6.10 1.43
C THR A 76 -3.37 5.56 2.06
N LEU A 77 -3.53 4.23 2.12
CA LEU A 77 -4.67 3.59 2.77
C LEU A 77 -4.73 3.90 4.28
N GLU A 78 -3.61 3.86 5.00
CA GLU A 78 -3.59 4.22 6.43
C GLU A 78 -3.94 5.71 6.64
N LEU A 79 -3.46 6.61 5.78
CA LEU A 79 -3.82 8.03 5.82
C LEU A 79 -5.32 8.24 5.60
N ARG A 80 -5.91 7.55 4.60
CA ARG A 80 -7.36 7.56 4.35
C ARG A 80 -8.13 7.07 5.58
N TYR A 81 -7.76 5.91 6.11
CA TYR A 81 -8.41 5.31 7.28
C TYR A 81 -8.41 6.27 8.48
N ARG A 82 -7.24 6.86 8.80
CA ARG A 82 -7.09 7.84 9.89
C ARG A 82 -7.92 9.10 9.66
N LYS A 83 -7.97 9.59 8.42
CA LYS A 83 -8.77 10.76 8.06
C LYS A 83 -10.26 10.48 8.26
N ASN A 84 -10.74 9.32 7.80
CA ASN A 84 -12.14 8.92 7.93
C ASN A 84 -12.55 8.74 9.40
N MET A 85 -11.69 8.14 10.23
CA MET A 85 -11.92 8.04 11.66
C MET A 85 -12.03 9.41 12.36
N ASN A 86 -11.26 10.42 11.94
CA ASN A 86 -11.36 11.76 12.52
C ASN A 86 -12.68 12.48 12.15
N THR A 87 -13.36 12.06 11.09
CA THR A 87 -14.66 12.60 10.66
C THR A 87 -15.87 11.86 11.25
N GLU A 88 -15.72 10.62 11.73
CA GLU A 88 -16.83 9.88 12.37
C GLU A 88 -17.08 10.31 13.83
N TRP A 89 -16.18 11.10 14.42
CA TRP A 89 -16.31 11.66 15.77
C TRP A 89 -16.57 13.18 15.80
N LEU A 90 -17.04 13.76 14.68
CA LEU A 90 -17.54 15.13 14.55
C LEU A 90 -18.98 15.12 14.03
#